data_AF-A0A959QE08-F1
#
_entry.id   AF-A0A959QE08-F1
#
_cell.length_a   1.000
_cell.length_b   1.000
_cell.length_c   1.000
_cell.angle_alpha   90.00
_cell.angle_beta   90.00
_cell.angle_gamma   90.00
#
_symmetry.space_group_name_H-M   'P 1'
#
loop_
_entity.id
_entity.type
_entity.pdbx_description
1 polymer ?
#
loop_
_entity_poly.entity_id
_entity_poly.type
_entity_poly.pdbx_seq_one_letter_code
_entity_poly.pdbx_strand_id
1 'polypeptide(L)'
;MRSGSRDKTPPLVPRYLSLIRTAKFITNPIPILGDYLTRYGPTYLFHIGGFKRGFLTTDPEIIQHVLQKNHRNYRKSEIQTGLFAHYIGRGLLTSDGDYWLQQRRLIQPGFHRKRLSNLVDLINQEIALTVQQWKTASTDLLPLDMYREMHLLTFRIVARTLFSTGMNNAQMEQLSDQITQIQKFIVQQI
;
A
#
# COMPACT_ATOMS: atom_id res chain seq x y z
N MET A 1 26.84 -0.67 35.63
CA MET A 1 26.06 -1.82 36.12
C MET A 1 24.72 -1.89 35.39
N ARG A 2 24.56 -2.79 34.42
CA ARG A 2 23.25 -3.18 33.85
C ARG A 2 23.18 -4.70 33.87
N SER A 3 22.89 -5.24 35.04
CA SER A 3 22.50 -6.64 35.23
C SER A 3 20.98 -6.68 35.25
N GLY A 4 20.38 -7.62 34.51
CA GLY A 4 18.94 -7.80 34.45
C GLY A 4 18.52 -8.60 33.23
N SER A 5 18.82 -9.89 33.24
CA SER A 5 18.15 -10.89 32.40
C SER A 5 16.63 -10.76 32.55
N ARG A 6 15.92 -10.41 31.46
CA ARG A 6 14.47 -10.55 31.35
C ARG A 6 14.17 -11.15 29.98
N ASP A 7 13.36 -12.20 29.96
CA ASP A 7 12.86 -12.86 28.75
C ASP A 7 12.48 -11.83 27.68
N LYS A 8 13.23 -11.83 26.56
CA LYS A 8 13.08 -10.83 25.49
C LYS A 8 11.92 -11.16 24.54
N THR A 9 10.84 -11.71 25.06
CA THR A 9 9.63 -11.92 24.26
C THR A 9 8.77 -10.66 24.36
N PRO A 10 8.39 -10.03 23.23
CA PRO A 10 7.47 -8.91 23.25
C PRO A 10 6.16 -9.28 23.95
N PRO A 11 5.48 -8.32 24.60
CA PRO A 11 4.18 -8.56 25.22
C PRO A 11 3.18 -9.12 24.21
N LEU A 12 2.42 -10.14 24.65
CA LEU A 12 1.40 -10.77 23.84
C LEU A 12 0.02 -10.22 24.20
N VAL A 13 -0.66 -9.63 23.21
CA VAL A 13 -2.06 -9.23 23.33
C VAL A 13 -2.91 -10.48 23.61
N PRO A 14 -3.76 -10.47 24.66
CA PRO A 14 -4.62 -11.61 24.98
C PRO A 14 -5.50 -12.03 23.82
N ARG A 15 -5.61 -13.34 23.57
CA ARG A 15 -6.33 -13.89 22.41
C ARG A 15 -7.80 -13.47 22.36
N TYR A 16 -8.48 -13.45 23.50
CA TYR A 16 -9.88 -13.01 23.59
C TYR A 16 -10.05 -11.56 23.13
N LEU A 17 -9.08 -10.69 23.46
CA LEU A 17 -9.13 -9.28 23.08
C LEU A 17 -8.94 -9.11 21.57
N SER A 18 -8.05 -9.91 20.98
CA SER A 18 -7.91 -9.97 19.52
C SER A 18 -9.16 -10.53 18.83
N LEU A 19 -9.80 -11.55 19.41
CA LEU A 19 -11.04 -12.14 18.87
C LEU A 19 -12.19 -11.13 18.88
N ILE A 20 -12.47 -10.49 20.02
CA ILE A 20 -13.53 -9.47 20.16
C ILE A 20 -13.33 -8.31 19.19
N ARG A 21 -12.08 -7.92 18.94
CA ARG A 21 -11.73 -6.80 18.07
C ARG A 21 -11.54 -7.18 16.60
N THR A 22 -11.68 -8.46 16.22
CA THR A 22 -11.41 -8.94 14.85
C THR A 22 -12.30 -8.26 13.81
N ALA A 23 -13.61 -8.14 14.06
CA ALA A 23 -14.53 -7.50 13.10
C ALA A 23 -14.17 -6.02 12.86
N LYS A 24 -13.82 -5.28 13.93
CA LYS A 24 -13.37 -3.89 13.82
C LYS A 24 -11.98 -3.77 13.18
N PHE A 25 -11.14 -4.80 13.32
CA PHE A 25 -9.81 -4.84 12.73
C PHE A 25 -9.85 -4.99 11.21
N ILE A 26 -10.80 -5.73 10.68
CA ILE A 26 -10.98 -5.89 9.24
C ILE A 26 -11.45 -4.58 8.60
N THR A 27 -12.37 -3.86 9.24
CA THR A 27 -12.93 -2.62 8.68
C THR A 27 -12.08 -1.40 8.94
N ASN A 28 -11.42 -1.31 10.10
CA ASN A 28 -10.54 -0.20 10.44
C ASN A 28 -9.43 -0.65 11.43
N PRO A 29 -8.27 -1.13 10.91
CA PRO A 29 -7.20 -1.64 11.76
C PRO A 29 -6.46 -0.54 12.52
N ILE A 30 -6.42 0.70 12.03
CA ILE A 30 -5.54 1.76 12.54
C ILE A 30 -5.81 2.10 14.02
N PRO A 31 -7.05 2.36 14.46
CA PRO A 31 -7.32 2.64 15.88
C PRO A 31 -6.95 1.48 16.80
N ILE A 32 -7.12 0.23 16.34
CA ILE A 32 -6.81 -0.96 17.14
C ILE A 32 -5.31 -1.13 17.31
N LEU A 33 -4.55 -0.95 16.22
CA LEU A 33 -3.10 -0.99 16.28
C LEU A 33 -2.55 0.14 17.18
N GLY A 34 -3.16 1.33 17.11
CA GLY A 34 -2.83 2.47 17.98
C GLY A 34 -3.13 2.20 19.46
N ASP A 35 -4.30 1.65 19.78
CA ASP A 35 -4.65 1.22 21.14
C ASP A 35 -3.63 0.22 21.70
N TYR A 36 -3.21 -0.75 20.90
CA TYR A 36 -2.23 -1.75 21.30
C TYR A 36 -0.83 -1.16 21.48
N LEU A 37 -0.42 -0.23 20.62
CA LEU A 37 0.84 0.51 20.78
C LEU A 37 0.88 1.26 22.11
N THR A 38 -0.22 1.95 22.47
CA THR A 38 -0.30 2.68 23.74
C THR A 38 -0.29 1.75 24.95
N ARG A 39 -0.92 0.57 24.87
CA ARG A 39 -1.07 -0.35 26.02
C ARG A 39 0.10 -1.32 26.21
N TYR A 40 0.71 -1.78 25.12
CA TYR A 40 1.73 -2.83 25.12
C TYR A 40 3.10 -2.32 24.68
N GLY A 41 3.19 -1.05 24.27
CA GLY A 41 4.44 -0.41 23.86
C GLY A 41 4.75 -0.58 22.37
N PRO A 42 5.95 -0.17 21.94
CA PRO A 42 6.31 -0.04 20.53
C PRO A 42 6.44 -1.37 19.80
N THR A 43 6.59 -2.49 20.51
CA THR A 43 6.67 -3.83 19.92
C THR A 43 5.80 -4.80 20.69
N TYR A 44 4.90 -5.50 20.01
CA TYR A 44 4.00 -6.48 20.62
C TYR A 44 3.62 -7.60 19.65
N LEU A 45 3.19 -8.71 20.24
CA LEU A 45 2.60 -9.85 19.54
C LEU A 45 1.08 -9.79 19.65
N PHE A 46 0.36 -10.17 18.60
CA PHE A 46 -1.10 -10.26 18.61
C PHE A 46 -1.59 -11.42 17.75
N HIS A 47 -2.89 -11.69 17.72
CA HIS A 47 -3.46 -12.71 16.84
C HIS A 47 -4.40 -12.06 15.82
N ILE A 48 -4.05 -12.15 14.54
CA ILE A 48 -4.91 -11.77 13.42
C ILE A 48 -6.01 -12.82 13.32
N GLY A 49 -7.27 -12.36 13.36
CA GLY A 49 -8.45 -13.24 13.35
C GLY A 49 -8.54 -14.19 14.56
N GLY A 50 -7.79 -13.95 15.63
CA GLY A 50 -7.75 -14.82 16.82
C GLY A 50 -6.86 -16.07 16.71
N PHE A 51 -6.32 -16.37 15.53
CA PHE A 51 -5.57 -17.62 15.27
C PHE A 51 -4.15 -17.39 14.75
N LYS A 52 -3.94 -16.48 13.79
CA LYS A 52 -2.61 -16.28 13.17
C LYS A 52 -1.79 -15.28 13.99
N ARG A 53 -0.63 -15.68 14.50
CA ARG A 53 0.24 -14.77 15.24
C ARG A 53 0.78 -13.67 14.32
N GLY A 54 0.61 -12.43 14.76
CA GLY A 54 1.19 -11.23 14.16
C GLY A 54 2.23 -10.62 15.10
N PHE A 55 3.23 -9.97 14.50
CA PHE A 55 4.24 -9.18 15.19
C PHE A 55 4.14 -7.76 14.65
N LEU A 56 3.94 -6.79 15.53
CA LEU A 56 3.96 -5.38 15.17
C LEU A 56 5.07 -4.68 15.93
N THR A 57 5.79 -3.80 15.23
CA THR A 57 6.83 -2.96 15.80
C THR A 57 6.84 -1.58 15.17
N THR A 58 7.12 -0.56 15.98
CA THR A 58 7.50 0.79 15.56
C THR A 58 8.96 1.11 15.91
N ASP A 59 9.73 0.11 16.36
CA ASP A 59 11.14 0.25 16.70
C ASP A 59 12.00 0.36 15.42
N PRO A 60 12.74 1.46 15.23
CA PRO A 60 13.52 1.67 14.01
C PRO A 60 14.63 0.61 13.81
N GLU A 61 15.21 0.06 14.88
CA GLU A 61 16.25 -0.97 14.77
C GLU A 61 15.66 -2.29 14.25
N ILE A 62 14.47 -2.66 14.75
CA ILE A 62 13.76 -3.86 14.30
C ILE A 62 13.27 -3.66 12.86
N ILE A 63 12.70 -2.49 12.54
CA ILE A 63 12.27 -2.15 11.17
C ILE A 63 13.45 -2.25 10.21
N GLN A 64 14.61 -1.68 10.56
CA GLN A 64 15.82 -1.78 9.73
C GLN A 64 16.30 -3.23 9.59
N HIS A 65 16.24 -4.01 10.67
CA HIS A 65 16.60 -5.42 10.62
C HIS A 65 15.71 -6.18 9.63
N VAL A 66 14.39 -6.04 9.75
CA VAL A 66 13.40 -6.75 8.94
C VAL A 66 13.42 -6.29 7.47
N LEU A 67 13.45 -4.97 7.22
CA LEU A 67 13.28 -4.43 5.87
C LEU A 67 14.59 -4.24 5.09
N GLN A 68 15.74 -4.19 5.77
CA GLN A 68 17.03 -3.90 5.14
C GLN A 68 18.11 -4.94 5.43
N LYS A 69 18.48 -5.18 6.69
CA LYS A 69 19.66 -6.00 7.03
C LYS A 69 19.42 -7.50 6.82
N ASN A 70 18.19 -7.96 7.09
CA ASN A 70 17.82 -9.37 7.10
C ASN A 70 16.58 -9.65 6.23
N HIS A 71 16.28 -8.77 5.26
CA HIS A 71 15.06 -8.81 4.45
C HIS A 71 14.82 -10.12 3.69
N ARG A 72 15.89 -10.87 3.38
CA ARG A 72 15.79 -12.17 2.68
C ARG A 72 15.12 -13.27 3.50
N ASN A 73 15.11 -13.13 4.83
CA ASN A 73 14.48 -14.07 5.76
C ASN A 73 13.00 -13.76 6.03
N TYR A 74 12.50 -12.63 5.50
CA TYR A 74 11.10 -12.26 5.61
C TYR A 74 10.46 -12.38 4.22
N ARG A 75 9.28 -13.00 4.18
CA ARG A 75 8.48 -13.17 2.96
C ARG A 75 7.24 -12.31 3.04
N LYS A 76 6.71 -11.95 1.88
CA LYS A 76 5.40 -11.31 1.78
C LYS A 76 4.32 -12.27 2.27
N SER A 77 3.19 -11.71 2.68
CA SER A 77 2.08 -12.52 3.19
C SER A 77 1.50 -13.44 2.11
N GLU A 78 0.86 -14.53 2.51
CA GLU A 78 0.08 -15.40 1.61
C GLU A 78 -1.08 -14.65 0.95
N ILE A 79 -1.64 -13.64 1.62
CA ILE A 79 -2.62 -12.74 1.03
C ILE A 79 -2.01 -12.05 -0.20
N GLN A 80 -0.74 -11.64 -0.12
CA GLN A 80 -0.07 -10.97 -1.23
C GLN A 80 0.46 -11.92 -2.31
N THR A 81 1.01 -13.06 -1.93
CA THR A 81 1.68 -13.98 -2.86
C THR A 81 0.79 -15.10 -3.40
N GLY A 82 -0.35 -15.35 -2.74
CA GLY A 82 -1.37 -16.29 -3.16
C GLY A 82 -2.63 -15.57 -3.65
N LEU A 83 -3.36 -14.91 -2.75
CA LEU A 83 -4.67 -14.31 -3.07
C LEU A 83 -4.56 -13.22 -4.14
N PHE A 84 -3.72 -12.19 -3.92
CA PHE A 84 -3.53 -11.15 -4.95
C PHE A 84 -2.91 -11.75 -6.22
N ALA A 85 -1.96 -12.67 -6.10
CA ALA A 85 -1.32 -13.30 -7.26
C ALA A 85 -2.32 -14.05 -8.16
N HIS A 86 -3.39 -14.62 -7.58
CA HIS A 86 -4.44 -15.30 -8.33
C HIS A 86 -5.20 -14.36 -9.26
N TYR A 87 -5.49 -13.13 -8.81
CA TYR A 87 -6.30 -12.17 -9.57
C TYR A 87 -5.49 -11.28 -10.51
N ILE A 88 -4.30 -10.83 -10.09
CA ILE A 88 -3.48 -9.88 -10.86
C ILE A 88 -2.17 -10.48 -11.37
N GLY A 89 -1.99 -11.79 -11.23
CA GLY A 89 -0.83 -12.52 -11.69
C GLY A 89 0.42 -12.37 -10.81
N ARG A 90 1.50 -13.04 -11.22
CA ARG A 90 2.81 -12.99 -10.55
C ARG A 90 3.67 -11.85 -11.08
N GLY A 91 3.97 -10.89 -10.22
CA GLY A 91 4.81 -9.74 -10.54
C GLY A 91 5.50 -9.14 -9.32
N LEU A 92 5.95 -7.89 -9.44
CA LEU A 92 6.73 -7.21 -8.41
C LEU A 92 6.01 -7.10 -7.05
N LEU A 93 4.69 -6.96 -7.07
CA LEU A 93 3.86 -6.92 -5.86
C LEU A 93 3.65 -8.32 -5.26
N THR A 94 3.40 -9.31 -6.09
CA THR A 94 2.88 -10.63 -5.68
C THR A 94 3.92 -11.75 -5.64
N SER A 95 5.19 -11.43 -5.88
CA SER A 95 6.28 -12.41 -5.89
C SER A 95 7.39 -12.07 -4.91
N ASP A 96 8.15 -13.09 -4.50
CA ASP A 96 9.35 -13.02 -3.67
C ASP A 96 10.56 -13.68 -4.37
N GLY A 97 11.74 -13.53 -3.78
CA GLY A 97 12.95 -14.26 -4.18
C GLY A 97 13.47 -13.86 -5.56
N ASP A 98 14.01 -14.84 -6.29
CA ASP A 98 14.72 -14.61 -7.55
C ASP A 98 13.81 -14.10 -8.66
N TYR A 99 12.57 -14.60 -8.73
CA TYR A 99 11.59 -14.11 -9.70
C TYR A 99 11.24 -12.64 -9.46
N TRP A 100 11.03 -12.24 -8.19
CA TRP A 100 10.84 -10.83 -7.84
C TRP A 100 12.07 -9.99 -8.24
N LEU A 101 13.28 -10.49 -7.99
CA LEU A 101 14.52 -9.80 -8.31
C LEU A 101 14.67 -9.60 -9.82
N GLN A 102 14.33 -10.61 -10.62
CA GLN A 102 14.31 -10.53 -12.09
C GLN A 102 13.33 -9.44 -12.56
N GLN A 103 12.08 -9.48 -12.09
CA GLN A 103 11.06 -8.47 -12.43
C GLN A 103 11.51 -7.06 -12.03
N ARG A 104 12.12 -6.90 -10.85
CA ARG A 104 12.65 -5.62 -10.37
C ARG A 104 13.76 -5.08 -11.28
N ARG A 105 14.68 -5.94 -11.72
CA ARG A 105 15.79 -5.57 -12.62
C ARG A 105 15.29 -5.13 -13.99
N LEU A 106 14.25 -5.77 -14.52
CA LEU A 106 13.65 -5.41 -15.81
C LEU A 106 13.00 -4.02 -15.77
N ILE A 107 12.37 -3.66 -14.66
CA ILE A 107 11.64 -2.39 -14.51
C ILE A 107 12.55 -1.22 -14.13
N GLN A 108 13.63 -1.45 -13.35
CA GLN A 108 14.53 -0.38 -12.87
C GLN A 108 15.05 0.60 -13.95
N PRO A 109 15.39 0.17 -15.19
CA PRO A 109 15.74 1.08 -16.28
C PRO A 109 14.72 2.21 -16.52
N GLY A 110 13.43 1.93 -16.38
CA GLY A 110 12.36 2.92 -16.53
C GLY A 110 12.38 4.04 -15.49
N PHE A 111 13.01 3.80 -14.33
CA PHE A 111 13.11 4.73 -13.20
C PHE A 111 14.45 5.49 -13.16
N HIS A 112 15.26 5.44 -14.24
CA HIS A 112 16.49 6.23 -14.31
C HIS A 112 16.19 7.72 -14.40
N ARG A 113 17.06 8.56 -13.82
CA ARG A 113 16.89 10.02 -13.73
C ARG A 113 16.48 10.69 -15.06
N LYS A 114 17.07 10.27 -16.19
CA LYS A 114 16.73 10.80 -17.53
C LYS A 114 15.31 10.44 -18.00
N ARG A 115 14.78 9.29 -17.58
CA ARG A 115 13.38 8.90 -17.86
C ARG A 115 12.44 9.69 -16.95
N LEU A 116 12.80 9.79 -15.66
CA LEU A 116 12.02 10.55 -14.68
C LEU A 116 11.87 12.02 -15.05
N SER A 117 12.91 12.68 -15.59
CA SER A 117 12.80 14.09 -16.02
C SER A 117 11.68 14.30 -17.05
N ASN A 118 11.55 13.40 -18.02
CA ASN A 118 10.49 13.51 -19.03
C ASN A 118 9.09 13.26 -18.43
N LEU A 119 9.01 12.44 -17.37
CA LEU A 119 7.74 12.21 -16.66
C LEU A 119 7.32 13.44 -15.85
N VAL A 120 8.27 14.21 -15.32
CA VAL A 120 7.98 15.43 -14.55
C VAL A 120 7.25 16.47 -15.41
N ASP A 121 7.67 16.66 -16.66
CA ASP A 121 7.01 17.61 -17.56
C ASP A 121 5.57 17.19 -17.85
N LEU A 122 5.34 15.89 -18.10
CA LEU A 122 4.01 15.32 -18.30
C LEU A 122 3.13 15.47 -17.04
N ILE A 123 3.68 15.19 -15.85
CA ILE A 123 3.00 15.37 -14.57
C ILE A 123 2.57 16.84 -14.40
N ASN A 124 3.48 17.79 -14.65
CA ASN A 124 3.19 19.22 -14.54
C ASN A 124 2.09 19.66 -15.51
N GLN A 125 2.10 19.14 -16.74
CA GLN A 125 1.04 19.41 -17.72
C GLN A 125 -0.33 18.90 -17.24
N GLU A 126 -0.41 17.66 -16.74
CA GLU A 126 -1.65 17.10 -16.19
C GLU A 126 -2.18 17.87 -14.98
N ILE A 127 -1.29 18.29 -14.08
CA ILE A 127 -1.63 19.12 -12.93
C ILE A 127 -2.19 20.46 -13.40
N ALA A 128 -1.52 21.13 -14.34
CA ALA A 128 -1.95 22.43 -14.85
C ALA A 128 -3.32 22.35 -15.53
N LEU A 129 -3.56 21.33 -16.36
CA LEU A 129 -4.86 21.10 -17.00
C LEU A 129 -5.96 20.86 -15.97
N THR A 130 -5.69 20.03 -14.96
CA THR A 130 -6.66 19.70 -13.90
C THR A 130 -7.00 20.94 -13.07
N VAL A 131 -6.00 21.73 -12.67
CA VAL A 131 -6.22 23.00 -11.94
C VAL A 131 -7.01 23.99 -12.79
N GLN A 132 -6.74 24.07 -14.10
CA GLN A 132 -7.48 24.94 -15.00
C GLN A 132 -8.95 24.51 -15.11
N GLN A 133 -9.23 23.22 -15.20
CA GLN A 133 -10.60 22.68 -15.19
C GLN A 133 -11.36 23.07 -13.92
N TRP A 134 -10.72 22.95 -12.76
CA TRP A 134 -11.34 23.37 -11.50
C TRP A 134 -11.64 24.87 -11.49
N LYS A 135 -10.72 25.72 -11.97
CA LYS A 135 -10.94 27.16 -12.07
C LYS A 135 -12.12 27.51 -12.98
N THR A 136 -12.25 26.83 -14.12
CA THR A 136 -13.35 27.05 -15.07
C THR A 136 -14.70 26.52 -14.55
N ALA A 137 -14.69 25.41 -13.79
CA ALA A 137 -15.89 24.85 -13.18
C ALA A 137 -16.33 25.60 -11.90
N SER A 138 -15.42 26.34 -11.26
CA SER A 138 -15.63 27.01 -9.98
C SER A 138 -16.32 28.39 -10.10
N THR A 139 -17.20 28.58 -11.07
CA THR A 139 -18.00 29.81 -11.20
C THR A 139 -18.86 30.08 -9.95
N ASP A 140 -19.21 29.03 -9.20
CA ASP A 140 -20.19 29.09 -8.10
C ASP A 140 -19.67 28.67 -6.70
N LEU A 141 -18.35 28.65 -6.45
CA LEU A 141 -17.76 28.25 -5.14
C LEU A 141 -18.24 26.87 -4.62
N LEU A 142 -18.54 25.93 -5.53
CA LEU A 142 -19.05 24.61 -5.18
C LEU A 142 -17.97 23.75 -4.46
N PRO A 143 -18.36 22.94 -3.45
CA PRO A 143 -17.46 21.98 -2.83
C PRO A 143 -16.90 20.98 -3.85
N LEU A 144 -15.59 20.75 -3.79
CA LEU A 144 -14.89 19.79 -4.65
C LEU A 144 -14.59 18.50 -3.87
N ASP A 145 -14.93 17.35 -4.44
CA ASP A 145 -14.54 16.05 -3.89
C ASP A 145 -13.06 15.77 -4.18
N MET A 146 -12.20 16.13 -3.23
CA MET A 146 -10.75 15.95 -3.35
C MET A 146 -10.32 14.48 -3.49
N TYR A 147 -11.09 13.53 -2.93
CA TYR A 147 -10.76 12.11 -3.09
C TYR A 147 -10.92 11.70 -4.55
N ARG A 148 -12.06 12.04 -5.16
CA ARG A 148 -12.32 11.80 -6.58
C ARG A 148 -11.29 12.50 -7.46
N GLU A 149 -11.03 13.77 -7.21
CA GLU A 149 -10.14 14.57 -8.05
C GLU A 149 -8.68 14.10 -7.98
N MET A 150 -8.18 13.77 -6.79
CA MET A 150 -6.82 13.22 -6.64
C MET A 150 -6.70 11.83 -7.27
N HIS A 151 -7.75 11.01 -7.16
CA HIS A 151 -7.79 9.70 -7.81
C HIS A 151 -7.71 9.83 -9.33
N LEU A 152 -8.55 10.69 -9.92
CA LEU A 152 -8.57 10.94 -11.37
C LEU A 152 -7.25 11.51 -11.88
N LEU A 153 -6.68 12.51 -11.19
CA LEU A 153 -5.39 13.09 -11.56
C LEU A 153 -4.27 12.04 -11.53
N THR A 154 -4.16 11.27 -10.44
CA THR A 154 -3.15 10.22 -10.29
C THR A 154 -3.30 9.17 -11.39
N PHE A 155 -4.54 8.77 -11.67
CA PHE A 155 -4.83 7.80 -12.71
C PHE A 155 -4.42 8.31 -14.11
N ARG A 156 -4.80 9.54 -14.47
CA ARG A 156 -4.42 10.17 -15.75
C ARG A 156 -2.89 10.24 -15.91
N ILE A 157 -2.18 10.64 -14.86
CA ILE A 157 -0.72 10.67 -14.85
C ILE A 157 -0.16 9.26 -15.12
N VAL A 158 -0.61 8.25 -14.38
CA VAL A 158 -0.11 6.87 -14.55
C VAL A 158 -0.44 6.33 -15.94
N ALA A 159 -1.67 6.56 -16.43
CA ALA A 159 -2.10 6.11 -17.74
C ALA A 159 -1.29 6.77 -18.86
N ARG A 160 -1.10 8.09 -18.84
CA ARG A 160 -0.31 8.80 -19.85
C ARG A 160 1.17 8.42 -19.79
N THR A 161 1.73 8.22 -18.61
CA THR A 161 3.14 7.83 -18.46
C THR A 161 3.42 6.40 -18.92
N LEU A 162 2.48 5.47 -18.74
CA LEU A 162 2.63 4.07 -19.17
C LEU A 162 2.23 3.83 -20.63
N PHE A 163 1.14 4.45 -21.09
CA PHE A 163 0.54 4.20 -22.42
C PHE A 163 0.81 5.32 -23.44
N SER A 164 1.61 6.31 -23.04
CA SER A 164 2.34 7.28 -23.88
C SER A 164 1.53 8.24 -24.75
N THR A 165 0.24 8.01 -25.05
CA THR A 165 -0.77 8.95 -25.63
C THR A 165 -1.94 8.26 -26.36
N GLY A 166 -1.95 6.93 -26.50
CA GLY A 166 -2.93 6.22 -27.33
C GLY A 166 -4.33 6.01 -26.73
N MET A 167 -4.55 6.36 -25.46
CA MET A 167 -5.86 6.18 -24.81
C MET A 167 -6.63 7.50 -24.74
N ASN A 168 -7.88 7.49 -25.18
CA ASN A 168 -8.80 8.62 -24.98
C ASN A 168 -9.34 8.63 -23.52
N ASN A 169 -9.98 9.73 -23.13
CA ASN A 169 -10.48 9.90 -21.76
C ASN A 169 -11.49 8.81 -21.34
N ALA A 170 -12.35 8.36 -22.25
CA ALA A 170 -13.32 7.30 -21.98
C ALA A 170 -12.64 5.95 -21.68
N GLN A 171 -11.59 5.60 -22.43
CA GLN A 171 -10.79 4.40 -22.18
C GLN A 171 -10.05 4.48 -20.84
N MET A 172 -9.57 5.68 -20.46
CA MET A 172 -8.95 5.91 -19.16
C MET A 172 -9.94 5.74 -18.02
N GLU A 173 -11.13 6.34 -18.11
CA GLU A 173 -12.19 6.20 -17.10
C GLU A 173 -12.62 4.73 -16.96
N GLN A 174 -12.84 4.04 -18.07
CA GLN A 174 -13.20 2.62 -18.06
C GLN A 174 -12.12 1.75 -17.37
N LEU A 175 -10.84 1.99 -17.65
CA LEU A 175 -9.74 1.25 -17.02
C LEU A 175 -9.65 1.55 -15.51
N SER A 176 -9.83 2.82 -15.12
CA SER A 176 -9.88 3.24 -13.72
C SER A 176 -11.00 2.53 -12.96
N ASP A 177 -12.19 2.47 -13.55
CA ASP A 177 -13.35 1.81 -12.96
C ASP A 177 -13.13 0.31 -12.81
N GLN A 178 -12.60 -0.35 -13.84
CA GLN A 178 -12.28 -1.78 -13.79
C GLN A 178 -11.26 -2.11 -12.71
N ILE A 179 -10.18 -1.33 -12.57
CA ILE A 179 -9.19 -1.53 -11.51
C ILE A 179 -9.82 -1.33 -10.13
N THR A 180 -10.67 -0.31 -9.98
CA THR A 180 -11.38 -0.03 -8.72
C THR A 180 -12.30 -1.19 -8.33
N GLN A 181 -13.03 -1.76 -9.30
CA GLN A 181 -13.90 -2.92 -9.07
C GLN A 181 -13.09 -4.15 -8.66
N ILE A 182 -11.96 -4.43 -9.31
CA ILE A 182 -11.07 -5.53 -8.93
C ILE A 182 -10.56 -5.32 -7.50
N GLN A 183 -10.11 -4.12 -7.15
CA GLN A 183 -9.66 -3.81 -5.79
C GLN A 183 -10.75 -4.04 -4.75
N LYS A 184 -11.98 -3.53 -5.00
CA LYS A 184 -13.13 -3.73 -4.10
C LYS A 184 -13.47 -5.21 -3.95
N PHE A 185 -13.49 -5.96 -5.05
CA PHE A 185 -13.77 -7.39 -5.03
C PHE A 185 -12.73 -8.14 -4.20
N ILE A 186 -11.44 -7.87 -4.39
CA ILE A 186 -10.42 -8.60 -3.64
C ILE A 186 -10.46 -8.26 -2.14
N VAL A 187 -10.74 -7.00 -1.78
CA VAL A 187 -10.92 -6.61 -0.36
C VAL A 187 -12.10 -7.33 0.28
N GLN A 188 -13.18 -7.61 -0.46
CA GLN A 188 -14.34 -8.35 0.04
C GLN A 188 -14.10 -9.87 0.19
N GLN A 189 -13.05 -10.40 -0.46
CA GLN A 189 -12.68 -11.82 -0.41
C GLN A 189 -11.63 -12.13 0.68
N ILE A 190 -11.16 -11.11 1.41
CA ILE A 190 -10.23 -11.21 2.56
C ILE A 190 -11.03 -11.23 3.86
#